data_AF-A0A3D0QFS1-F1
#
_entry.id   AF-A0A3D0QFS1-F1
#
_cell.length_a   1.000
_cell.length_b   1.000
_cell.length_c   1.000
_cell.angle_alpha   90.00
_cell.angle_beta   90.00
_cell.angle_gamma   90.00
#
_symmetry.space_group_name_H-M   'P 1'
#
loop_
_entity.id
_entity.type
_entity.pdbx_description
1 polymer ?
#
loop_
_entity_poly.entity_id
_entity_poly.type
_entity_poly.pdbx_seq_one_letter_code
_entity_poly.pdbx_strand_id
1 'polypeptide(L)'
;MRNNLGILITALLLLLMGCADHGTTPPEPIGDKEQGAIAFHLLKSETPADTWTIEVRLEREGFATLRQSVSVRTSPDTIRMTMGNIAAGYWKVTVEAKDSTGNVRYTGNASVQIIEGQTMEVMVQMNPAGGTGKLAITIAWPAASPHILIRTAGTYFSMNQIVPVLVTNVSGEVIIPSTCCTRPDLRIQQKVNGAWTPPGECELMCPTIIHPMKPGERIADSVIQIPRPGLYRLMLRYMTAGRDGIARHFESYSNEFNIVGLRRDSARLDEEFALRLGEQISLSGTDLTLVFQDVTEDSRCPDGAVCVWAGNGRIQLGVNQSTVKLNTTLEPKQIIFGNYAIRLNSLSPYPMIDRRMRKEEYVAALVVTAALTTDSH
;
A
#
# COMPACT_ATOMS: atom_id res chain seq x y z
N MET A 1 46.32 18.24 -73.61
CA MET A 1 47.72 18.28 -73.14
C MET A 1 47.75 18.94 -71.77
N ARG A 2 48.44 18.35 -70.79
CA ARG A 2 48.75 18.86 -69.41
C ARG A 2 47.52 19.12 -68.50
N ASN A 3 47.43 18.63 -67.25
CA ASN A 3 48.35 18.69 -66.08
C ASN A 3 48.59 20.15 -65.63
N ASN A 4 48.75 20.55 -64.36
CA ASN A 4 48.93 19.93 -63.03
C ASN A 4 48.55 21.05 -61.98
N LEU A 5 48.45 20.91 -60.65
CA LEU A 5 48.42 19.82 -59.64
C LEU A 5 48.12 20.49 -58.27
N GLY A 6 47.45 19.82 -57.33
CA GLY A 6 47.29 20.34 -55.95
C GLY A 6 46.46 19.42 -55.04
N ILE A 7 47.10 18.42 -54.44
CA ILE A 7 46.47 17.35 -53.63
C ILE A 7 46.83 17.55 -52.13
N LEU A 8 46.15 16.79 -51.25
CA LEU A 8 46.34 16.57 -49.80
C LEU A 8 45.56 17.57 -48.90
N ILE A 9 44.90 17.15 -47.81
CA ILE A 9 45.09 15.97 -46.94
C ILE A 9 43.77 15.20 -46.65
N THR A 10 43.87 13.86 -46.62
CA THR A 10 42.91 12.83 -46.15
C THR A 10 42.66 12.89 -44.61
N ALA A 11 41.59 12.45 -43.96
CA ALA A 11 40.54 11.44 -44.22
C ALA A 11 39.27 11.77 -43.34
N LEU A 12 38.37 10.90 -42.83
CA LEU A 12 38.21 9.43 -42.76
C LEU A 12 36.74 9.02 -42.45
N LEU A 13 36.35 7.80 -42.87
CA LEU A 13 35.33 6.88 -42.31
C LEU A 13 33.81 7.24 -42.18
N LEU A 14 33.04 6.36 -42.86
CA LEU A 14 31.79 5.68 -42.45
C LEU A 14 30.40 6.32 -42.62
N LEU A 15 29.57 5.57 -43.37
CA LEU A 15 28.12 5.68 -43.43
C LEU A 15 27.48 5.16 -42.13
N LEU A 16 26.38 5.78 -41.72
CA LEU A 16 25.22 5.04 -41.20
C LEU A 16 23.93 5.64 -41.78
N MET A 17 23.06 4.77 -42.28
CA MET A 17 21.69 5.12 -42.66
C MET A 17 20.86 5.32 -41.39
N GLY A 18 20.19 6.47 -41.26
CA GLY A 18 19.16 6.69 -40.24
C GLY A 18 17.78 6.41 -40.83
N CYS A 19 17.03 5.48 -40.26
CA CYS A 19 15.64 5.27 -40.62
C CYS A 19 14.79 6.48 -40.22
N ALA A 20 13.84 6.87 -41.08
CA ALA A 20 12.80 7.82 -40.70
C ALA A 20 11.86 7.13 -39.70
N ASP A 21 11.77 7.68 -38.49
CA ASP A 21 10.95 7.13 -37.42
C ASP A 21 9.46 7.37 -37.72
N HIS A 22 8.64 6.33 -37.61
CA HIS A 22 7.20 6.45 -37.87
C HIS A 22 6.57 7.07 -36.63
N GLY A 23 6.27 8.37 -36.72
CA GLY A 23 5.85 9.20 -35.58
C GLY A 23 4.75 8.54 -34.76
N THR A 24 5.08 8.24 -33.50
CA THR A 24 4.08 7.93 -32.48
C THR A 24 3.21 9.16 -32.27
N THR A 25 1.91 9.02 -32.50
CA THR A 25 0.94 10.03 -32.07
C THR A 25 1.08 10.21 -30.56
N PRO A 26 1.22 11.45 -30.05
CA PRO A 26 1.20 11.69 -28.61
C PRO A 26 -0.06 11.07 -27.98
N PRO A 27 -0.01 10.55 -26.74
CA PRO A 27 -1.21 10.15 -26.04
C PRO A 27 -2.19 11.32 -26.01
N GLU A 28 -3.43 11.04 -26.35
CA GLU A 28 -4.51 12.04 -26.39
C GLU A 28 -4.59 12.76 -25.03
N PRO A 29 -4.61 14.11 -25.01
CA PRO A 29 -4.66 14.83 -23.75
C PRO A 29 -5.96 14.51 -23.02
N ILE A 30 -5.85 14.04 -21.77
CA ILE A 30 -7.00 13.84 -20.86
C ILE A 30 -7.83 15.12 -20.88
N GLY A 31 -9.04 15.04 -21.43
CA GLY A 31 -9.74 16.22 -21.93
C GLY A 31 -10.08 17.22 -20.84
N ASP A 32 -9.81 18.51 -21.09
CA ASP A 32 -10.06 19.64 -20.17
C ASP A 32 -11.55 19.85 -19.76
N LYS A 33 -12.44 18.95 -20.20
CA LYS A 33 -13.88 18.94 -19.92
C LYS A 33 -14.28 18.02 -18.78
N GLU A 34 -13.51 16.96 -18.51
CA GLU A 34 -13.76 16.04 -17.41
C GLU A 34 -13.39 16.73 -16.09
N GLN A 35 -14.39 17.05 -15.26
CA GLN A 35 -14.20 17.81 -14.02
C GLN A 35 -14.61 17.01 -12.79
N GLY A 36 -13.77 17.06 -11.77
CA GLY A 36 -14.03 16.51 -10.44
C GLY A 36 -13.85 17.55 -9.34
N ALA A 37 -13.94 17.09 -8.10
CA ALA A 37 -13.73 17.91 -6.92
C ALA A 37 -12.81 17.22 -5.90
N ILE A 38 -12.22 18.02 -5.02
CA ILE A 38 -11.47 17.53 -3.85
C ILE A 38 -12.03 18.18 -2.59
N ALA A 39 -12.23 17.38 -1.55
CA ALA A 39 -12.69 17.83 -0.25
C ALA A 39 -11.59 17.66 0.80
N PHE A 40 -11.44 18.67 1.64
CA PHE A 40 -10.57 18.67 2.80
C PHE A 40 -11.45 18.76 4.05
N HIS A 41 -11.26 17.82 4.96
CA HIS A 41 -11.87 17.85 6.29
C HIS A 41 -10.77 18.09 7.32
N LEU A 42 -10.98 19.08 8.18
CA LEU A 42 -10.00 19.51 9.18
C LEU A 42 -10.72 19.74 10.51
N LEU A 43 -10.22 19.11 11.57
CA LEU A 43 -10.72 19.29 12.93
C LEU A 43 -9.84 20.30 13.66
N LYS A 44 -10.43 21.39 14.13
CA LYS A 44 -9.74 22.48 14.83
C LYS A 44 -9.02 22.00 16.10
N SER A 45 -9.58 20.99 16.78
CA SER A 45 -8.98 20.29 17.91
C SER A 45 -7.69 19.53 17.58
N GLU A 46 -7.46 19.20 16.31
CA GLU A 46 -6.28 18.46 15.82
C GLU A 46 -5.23 19.41 15.21
N THR A 47 -5.55 20.71 15.10
CA THR A 47 -4.57 21.72 14.64
C THR A 47 -3.68 22.20 15.79
N PRO A 48 -2.36 22.38 15.56
CA PRO A 48 -1.47 23.04 16.51
C PRO A 48 -2.00 24.43 16.88
N ALA A 49 -1.96 24.81 18.16
CA ALA A 49 -2.60 26.03 18.67
C ALA A 49 -2.00 27.35 18.13
N ASP A 50 -0.78 27.31 17.58
CA ASP A 50 -0.15 28.41 16.85
C ASP A 50 -0.66 28.56 15.40
N THR A 51 -1.38 27.56 14.87
CA THR A 51 -1.99 27.61 13.53
C THR A 51 -3.10 28.66 13.47
N TRP A 52 -2.95 29.59 12.54
CA TRP A 52 -3.91 30.65 12.27
C TRP A 52 -4.63 30.46 10.94
N THR A 53 -3.87 30.05 9.91
CA THR A 53 -4.35 29.89 8.54
C THR A 53 -3.85 28.57 7.97
N ILE A 54 -4.73 27.82 7.31
CA ILE A 54 -4.33 26.75 6.38
C ILE A 54 -4.43 27.30 4.96
N GLU A 55 -3.38 27.12 4.16
CA GLU A 55 -3.40 27.31 2.71
C GLU A 55 -3.18 25.96 2.02
N VAL A 56 -4.02 25.67 1.03
CA VAL A 56 -3.95 24.48 0.19
C VAL A 56 -3.67 24.91 -1.24
N ARG A 57 -2.75 24.21 -1.92
CA ARG A 57 -2.33 24.47 -3.29
C ARG A 57 -2.41 23.17 -4.10
N LEU A 58 -2.98 23.25 -5.28
CA LEU A 58 -3.02 22.14 -6.26
C LEU A 58 -2.16 22.53 -7.46
N GLU A 59 -1.19 21.68 -7.79
CA GLU A 59 -0.21 21.89 -8.85
C GLU A 59 -0.24 20.70 -9.83
N ARG A 60 -0.33 21.01 -11.13
CA ARG A 60 -0.19 20.06 -12.24
C ARG A 60 0.46 20.79 -13.41
N GLU A 61 1.40 20.14 -14.09
CA GLU A 61 2.09 20.72 -15.25
C GLU A 61 1.08 21.04 -16.37
N GLY A 62 1.20 22.22 -16.98
CA GLY A 62 0.25 22.73 -17.99
C GLY A 62 -1.00 23.42 -17.42
N PHE A 63 -1.28 23.33 -16.12
CA PHE A 63 -2.47 23.93 -15.49
C PHE A 63 -2.12 25.08 -14.54
N ALA A 64 -3.07 26.00 -14.35
CA ALA A 64 -2.95 27.06 -13.35
C ALA A 64 -2.98 26.49 -11.92
N THR A 65 -2.12 26.99 -11.03
CA THR A 65 -2.13 26.60 -9.61
C THR A 65 -3.43 27.04 -8.94
N LEU A 66 -4.26 26.08 -8.53
CA LEU A 66 -5.45 26.38 -7.75
C LEU A 66 -5.07 26.55 -6.27
N ARG A 67 -5.70 27.50 -5.58
CA ARG A 67 -5.44 27.79 -4.16
C ARG A 67 -6.73 27.96 -3.40
N GLN A 68 -6.76 27.46 -2.17
CA GLN A 68 -7.82 27.71 -1.20
C GLN A 68 -7.18 27.98 0.17
N SER A 69 -7.76 28.89 0.95
CA SER A 69 -7.30 29.15 2.31
C SER A 69 -8.47 29.26 3.30
N VAL A 70 -8.16 29.02 4.57
CA VAL A 70 -9.13 29.13 5.67
C VAL A 70 -8.45 29.61 6.95
N SER A 71 -9.09 30.54 7.64
CA SER A 71 -8.67 31.05 8.95
C SER A 71 -9.19 30.13 10.05
N VAL A 72 -8.34 29.25 10.57
CA VAL A 72 -8.68 28.21 11.56
C VAL A 72 -9.39 28.80 12.78
N ARG A 73 -8.94 29.96 13.27
CA ARG A 73 -9.49 30.57 14.49
C ARG A 73 -10.92 31.05 14.36
N THR A 74 -11.29 31.64 13.23
CA THR A 74 -12.63 32.18 12.97
C THR A 74 -13.62 31.15 12.43
N SER A 75 -13.14 29.97 12.01
CA SER A 75 -13.97 28.87 11.53
C SER A 75 -14.55 28.01 12.66
N PRO A 76 -15.63 27.24 12.39
CA PRO A 76 -16.16 26.23 13.31
C PRO A 76 -15.14 25.13 13.65
N ASP A 77 -15.45 24.29 14.63
CA ASP A 77 -14.56 23.21 15.09
C ASP A 77 -14.35 22.11 14.02
N THR A 78 -15.32 21.93 13.12
CA THR A 78 -15.19 21.13 11.90
C THR A 78 -15.11 22.07 10.70
N ILE A 79 -14.00 22.01 9.97
CA ILE A 79 -13.75 22.81 8.77
C ILE A 79 -13.85 21.89 7.56
N ARG A 80 -14.72 22.26 6.62
CA ARG A 80 -14.87 21.60 5.31
C ARG A 80 -14.51 22.60 4.23
N MET A 81 -13.48 22.30 3.45
CA MET A 81 -13.14 23.04 2.24
C MET A 81 -13.37 22.14 1.04
N THR A 82 -13.98 22.65 -0.02
CA THR A 82 -14.14 21.92 -1.29
C THR A 82 -13.61 22.79 -2.41
N MET A 83 -12.76 22.22 -3.26
CA MET A 83 -12.32 22.83 -4.51
C MET A 83 -12.94 22.01 -5.64
N GLY A 84 -13.85 22.62 -6.41
CA GLY A 84 -14.55 21.98 -7.54
C GLY A 84 -14.01 22.46 -8.89
N ASN A 85 -14.59 21.90 -9.96
CA ASN A 85 -14.24 22.21 -11.36
C ASN A 85 -12.77 21.96 -11.71
N ILE A 86 -12.19 20.90 -11.12
CA ILE A 86 -10.77 20.54 -11.31
C ILE A 86 -10.68 19.50 -12.44
N ALA A 87 -9.86 19.77 -13.46
CA ALA A 87 -9.65 18.84 -14.57
C ALA A 87 -9.13 17.48 -14.10
N ALA A 88 -9.72 16.39 -14.59
CA ALA A 88 -9.38 15.02 -14.24
C ALA A 88 -7.91 14.68 -14.52
N GLY A 89 -7.30 13.86 -13.68
CA GLY A 89 -5.88 13.49 -13.73
C GLY A 89 -5.15 13.65 -12.40
N TYR A 90 -3.83 13.47 -12.40
CA TYR A 90 -3.01 13.53 -11.20
C TYR A 90 -2.63 14.97 -10.85
N TRP A 91 -2.89 15.35 -9.60
CA TRP A 91 -2.53 16.64 -9.01
C TRP A 91 -1.64 16.46 -7.79
N LYS A 92 -0.64 17.32 -7.66
CA LYS A 92 0.15 17.46 -6.44
C LYS A 92 -0.59 18.39 -5.49
N VAL A 93 -0.92 17.90 -4.31
CA VAL A 93 -1.47 18.67 -3.19
C VAL A 93 -0.32 19.16 -2.33
N THR A 94 -0.28 20.46 -2.02
CA THR A 94 0.59 21.03 -0.99
C THR A 94 -0.26 21.75 0.03
N VAL A 95 -0.06 21.46 1.31
CA VAL A 95 -0.76 22.10 2.44
C VAL A 95 0.27 22.83 3.30
N GLU A 96 -0.02 24.07 3.67
CA GLU A 96 0.80 24.91 4.53
C GLU A 96 -0.04 25.40 5.71
N ALA A 97 0.42 25.13 6.93
CA ALA A 97 -0.15 25.72 8.14
C ALA A 97 0.71 26.92 8.56
N LYS A 98 0.08 28.09 8.69
CA LYS A 98 0.73 29.39 8.96
C LYS A 98 0.31 29.93 10.31
N ASP A 99 1.23 30.59 11.00
CA ASP A 99 0.95 31.28 12.27
C ASP A 99 0.24 32.63 12.08
N SER A 100 0.01 33.34 13.19
CA SER A 100 -0.62 34.68 13.20
C SER A 100 0.15 35.76 12.44
N THR A 101 1.43 35.52 12.15
CA THR A 101 2.32 36.42 11.40
C THR A 101 2.48 35.99 9.94
N GLY A 102 1.85 34.89 9.52
CA GLY A 102 1.87 34.36 8.16
C GLY A 102 3.05 33.42 7.87
N ASN A 103 3.90 33.12 8.86
CA ASN A 103 5.04 32.22 8.67
C ASN A 103 4.56 30.76 8.59
N VAL A 104 5.08 29.98 7.64
CA VAL A 104 4.79 28.55 7.53
C VAL A 104 5.43 27.82 8.71
N ARG A 105 4.59 27.18 9.53
CA ARG A 105 4.98 26.37 10.70
C ARG A 105 5.01 24.88 10.35
N TYR A 106 4.09 24.44 9.50
CA TYR A 106 4.01 23.06 9.03
C TYR A 106 3.71 23.00 7.53
N THR A 107 4.25 22.00 6.86
CA THR A 107 3.99 21.70 5.45
C THR A 107 3.73 20.21 5.25
N GLY A 108 2.76 19.88 4.41
CA GLY A 108 2.45 18.53 3.99
C GLY A 108 2.27 18.47 2.47
N ASN A 109 2.54 17.30 1.89
CA ASN A 109 2.29 17.06 0.47
C ASN A 109 1.66 15.68 0.26
N ALA A 110 0.92 15.55 -0.83
CA ALA A 110 0.32 14.30 -1.29
C ALA A 110 0.12 14.35 -2.82
N SER A 111 -0.10 13.20 -3.44
CA SER A 111 -0.57 13.10 -4.83
C SER A 111 -1.98 12.51 -4.82
N VAL A 112 -2.87 13.09 -5.61
CA VAL A 112 -4.28 12.66 -5.73
C VAL A 112 -4.67 12.54 -7.20
N GLN A 113 -5.44 11.51 -7.54
CA GLN A 113 -6.05 11.39 -8.86
C GLN A 113 -7.46 11.97 -8.79
N ILE A 114 -7.74 13.03 -9.54
CA ILE A 114 -9.09 13.56 -9.71
C ILE A 114 -9.78 12.77 -10.82
N ILE A 115 -11.00 12.32 -10.56
CA ILE A 115 -11.84 11.52 -11.46
C ILE A 115 -13.11 12.34 -11.74
N GLU A 116 -13.64 12.27 -12.97
CA GLU A 116 -14.86 12.98 -13.36
C GLU A 116 -16.04 12.65 -12.44
N GLY A 117 -16.79 13.68 -12.02
CA GLY A 117 -18.00 13.52 -11.21
C GLY A 117 -17.80 13.01 -9.79
N GLN A 118 -16.57 12.68 -9.38
CA GLN A 118 -16.25 12.18 -8.04
C GLN A 118 -15.65 13.29 -7.16
N THR A 119 -15.94 13.20 -5.86
CA THR A 119 -15.24 13.99 -4.83
C THR A 119 -14.21 13.09 -4.18
N MET A 120 -12.93 13.43 -4.35
CA MET A 120 -11.83 12.67 -3.78
C MET A 120 -11.49 13.18 -2.38
N GLU A 121 -11.29 12.26 -1.44
CA GLU A 121 -10.72 12.57 -0.12
C GLU A 121 -9.20 12.33 -0.15
N VAL A 122 -8.43 13.25 0.43
CA VAL A 122 -6.97 13.14 0.53
C VAL A 122 -6.53 13.31 1.98
N MET A 123 -5.72 12.38 2.48
CA MET A 123 -5.02 12.53 3.75
C MET A 123 -3.64 13.11 3.50
N VAL A 124 -3.32 14.21 4.18
CA VAL A 124 -2.02 14.90 4.06
C VAL A 124 -1.33 14.93 5.42
N GLN A 125 -0.17 14.29 5.54
CA GLN A 125 0.63 14.36 6.76
C GLN A 125 1.41 15.68 6.81
N MET A 126 1.22 16.43 7.90
CA MET A 126 1.88 17.72 8.12
C MET A 126 3.19 17.55 8.89
N ASN A 127 4.29 18.06 8.34
CA ASN A 127 5.63 18.03 8.94
C ASN A 127 6.10 19.45 9.33
N PRO A 128 6.87 19.65 10.41
CA PRO A 128 7.33 20.99 10.82
C PRO A 128 8.28 21.63 9.79
N ALA A 129 8.07 22.92 9.51
CA ALA A 129 8.88 23.70 8.58
C ALA A 129 10.15 24.30 9.25
N GLY A 130 10.96 23.44 9.86
CA GLY A 130 12.29 23.79 10.41
C GLY A 130 12.29 24.47 11.79
N GLY A 131 13.41 24.33 12.51
CA GLY A 131 13.75 25.13 13.70
C GLY A 131 12.98 24.83 15.01
N THR A 132 13.49 23.90 15.81
CA THR A 132 13.22 23.72 17.27
C THR A 132 11.75 23.91 17.72
N GLY A 133 10.94 22.86 17.57
CA GLY A 133 9.69 22.69 18.33
C GLY A 133 9.83 21.57 19.35
N LYS A 134 9.31 21.75 20.58
CA LYS A 134 9.14 20.62 21.52
C LYS A 134 7.98 19.75 21.03
N LEU A 135 8.26 18.47 20.82
CA LEU A 135 7.28 17.48 20.38
C LEU A 135 6.33 17.11 21.53
N ALA A 136 5.14 17.69 21.53
CA ALA A 136 4.02 17.23 22.35
C ALA A 136 3.10 16.37 21.48
N ILE A 137 3.35 15.07 21.45
CA ILE A 137 2.45 14.10 20.82
C ILE A 137 1.23 13.92 21.74
N THR A 138 0.06 14.35 21.27
CA THR A 138 -1.23 13.91 21.82
C THR A 138 -1.91 13.04 20.77
N ILE A 139 -1.80 11.72 20.93
CA ILE A 139 -2.56 10.76 20.14
C ILE A 139 -4.00 10.73 20.67
N ALA A 140 -4.97 11.05 19.82
CA ALA A 140 -6.38 10.82 20.07
C ALA A 140 -6.89 9.74 19.12
N TRP A 141 -7.25 8.58 19.67
CA TRP A 141 -8.00 7.53 18.97
C TRP A 141 -9.51 7.73 19.20
N PRO A 142 -10.40 7.17 18.36
CA PRO A 142 -11.83 7.15 18.66
C PRO A 142 -12.12 6.55 20.04
N ALA A 143 -13.22 7.02 20.65
CA ALA A 143 -13.47 6.90 22.08
C ALA A 143 -13.37 5.48 22.64
N ALA A 144 -12.62 5.35 23.75
CA ALA A 144 -12.75 4.30 24.76
C ALA A 144 -12.90 2.86 24.24
N SER A 145 -11.84 2.34 23.62
CA SER A 145 -11.56 0.90 23.62
C SER A 145 -10.06 0.68 23.80
N PRO A 146 -9.63 -0.25 24.65
CA PRO A 146 -8.25 -0.69 24.62
C PRO A 146 -8.04 -1.45 23.31
N HIS A 147 -6.93 -1.16 22.65
CA HIS A 147 -6.61 -1.76 21.37
C HIS A 147 -5.18 -2.29 21.39
N ILE A 148 -5.08 -3.61 21.28
CA ILE A 148 -3.95 -4.23 20.59
C ILE A 148 -4.22 -4.14 19.08
N LEU A 149 -3.25 -3.67 18.29
CA LEU A 149 -3.25 -3.89 16.85
C LEU A 149 -2.58 -5.23 16.54
N ILE A 150 -3.24 -6.05 15.73
CA ILE A 150 -2.68 -7.27 15.15
C ILE A 150 -2.60 -7.06 13.64
N ARG A 151 -1.45 -7.30 13.03
CA ARG A 151 -1.28 -7.26 11.58
C ARG A 151 -0.50 -8.48 11.11
N THR A 152 -0.90 -9.06 9.98
CA THR A 152 -0.06 -10.00 9.24
C THR A 152 0.74 -9.26 8.17
N ALA A 153 1.93 -9.73 7.82
CA ALA A 153 2.80 -9.12 6.81
C ALA A 153 2.31 -9.25 5.35
N GLY A 154 1.00 -9.33 5.13
CA GLY A 154 0.36 -9.63 3.86
C GLY A 154 -1.03 -10.25 4.05
N THR A 155 -1.84 -10.22 3.00
CA THR A 155 -3.20 -10.82 2.96
C THR A 155 -3.22 -12.18 2.28
N TYR A 156 -2.07 -12.68 1.81
CA TYR A 156 -1.95 -13.97 1.12
C TYR A 156 -0.67 -14.69 1.54
N PHE A 157 -0.81 -15.96 1.92
CA PHE A 157 0.31 -16.84 2.20
C PHE A 157 0.05 -18.23 1.60
N SER A 158 1.11 -18.94 1.25
CA SER A 158 1.02 -20.32 0.81
C SER A 158 0.86 -21.28 1.99
N MET A 159 0.29 -22.47 1.74
CA MET A 159 0.36 -23.59 2.68
C MET A 159 1.82 -23.82 3.16
N ASN A 160 1.97 -24.12 4.46
CA ASN A 160 3.25 -24.27 5.17
C ASN A 160 4.18 -23.04 5.17
N GLN A 161 3.73 -21.87 4.68
CA GLN A 161 4.48 -20.63 4.86
C GLN A 161 4.34 -20.15 6.31
N ILE A 162 5.45 -19.67 6.88
CA ILE A 162 5.44 -18.92 8.14
C ILE A 162 4.69 -17.61 7.90
N VAL A 163 3.54 -17.44 8.56
CA VAL A 163 2.80 -16.17 8.59
C VAL A 163 3.46 -15.26 9.63
N PRO A 164 4.09 -14.13 9.24
CA PRO A 164 4.67 -13.19 10.19
C PRO A 164 3.57 -12.31 10.76
N VAL A 165 3.49 -12.26 12.09
CA VAL A 165 2.49 -11.48 12.83
C VAL A 165 3.18 -10.41 13.66
N LEU A 166 2.72 -9.17 13.50
CA LEU A 166 3.05 -8.06 14.39
C LEU A 166 1.91 -7.82 15.37
N VAL A 167 2.23 -7.76 16.66
CA VAL A 167 1.31 -7.38 17.73
C VAL A 167 1.83 -6.11 18.40
N THR A 168 1.03 -5.04 18.43
CA THR A 168 1.43 -3.74 19.02
C THR A 168 0.38 -3.28 20.02
N ASN A 169 0.81 -2.91 21.23
CA ASN A 169 -0.08 -2.23 22.17
C ASN A 169 -0.19 -0.74 21.81
N VAL A 170 -1.32 -0.34 21.22
CA VAL A 170 -1.63 1.08 20.95
C VAL A 170 -2.61 1.67 21.98
N SER A 171 -3.03 0.87 22.97
CA SER A 171 -3.81 1.37 24.09
C SER A 171 -2.94 2.24 25.01
N GLY A 172 -3.59 3.15 25.74
CA GLY A 172 -2.94 3.89 26.82
C GLY A 172 -2.77 3.09 28.12
N GLU A 173 -3.06 1.78 28.12
CA GLU A 173 -3.05 0.93 29.31
C GLU A 173 -2.02 -0.21 29.19
N VAL A 174 -1.62 -0.76 30.34
CA VAL A 174 -0.78 -1.96 30.38
C VAL A 174 -1.69 -3.17 30.14
N ILE A 175 -1.32 -3.99 29.16
CA ILE A 175 -2.05 -5.22 28.81
C ILE A 175 -1.46 -6.37 29.60
N ILE A 176 -2.27 -7.02 30.42
CA ILE A 176 -1.85 -8.14 31.26
C ILE A 176 -2.11 -9.45 30.50
N PRO A 177 -1.11 -10.34 30.38
CA PRO A 177 -1.34 -11.70 29.93
C PRO A 177 -2.22 -12.41 30.95
N SER A 178 -3.38 -12.87 30.48
CA SER A 178 -4.30 -13.63 31.32
C SER A 178 -3.68 -15.00 31.69
N THR A 179 -4.00 -15.55 32.87
CA THR A 179 -3.20 -16.63 33.52
C THR A 179 -3.40 -18.00 32.86
N CYS A 180 -2.58 -19.02 33.18
CA CYS A 180 -2.38 -20.20 32.30
C CYS A 180 -3.58 -21.12 31.97
N CYS A 181 -4.75 -21.01 32.59
CA CYS A 181 -5.99 -21.68 32.14
C CYS A 181 -6.87 -20.76 31.25
N THR A 182 -6.36 -19.57 30.95
CA THR A 182 -7.01 -18.40 30.38
C THR A 182 -5.93 -17.52 29.74
N ARG A 183 -5.05 -18.03 28.86
CA ARG A 183 -3.92 -17.24 28.31
C ARG A 183 -4.37 -16.07 27.42
N PRO A 184 -3.49 -15.08 27.11
CA PRO A 184 -3.73 -14.17 26.00
C PRO A 184 -3.66 -14.98 24.70
N ASP A 185 -4.82 -15.37 24.20
CA ASP A 185 -4.96 -16.47 23.27
C ASP A 185 -4.99 -15.93 21.84
N LEU A 186 -3.84 -15.93 21.16
CA LEU A 186 -3.72 -15.57 19.75
C LEU A 186 -4.24 -16.73 18.90
N ARG A 187 -5.55 -16.88 18.83
CA ARG A 187 -6.20 -17.92 18.03
C ARG A 187 -6.22 -17.52 16.57
N ILE A 188 -5.93 -18.49 15.71
CA ILE A 188 -6.33 -18.43 14.32
C ILE A 188 -7.81 -18.83 14.18
N GLN A 189 -8.54 -18.16 13.30
CA GLN A 189 -9.91 -18.51 12.92
C GLN A 189 -9.98 -18.63 11.39
N GLN A 190 -10.62 -19.69 10.91
CA GLN A 190 -10.96 -19.91 9.49
C GLN A 190 -12.39 -19.46 9.23
N LYS A 191 -12.66 -18.88 8.07
CA LYS A 191 -14.01 -18.56 7.59
C LYS A 191 -14.60 -19.83 6.94
N VAL A 192 -15.61 -20.43 7.57
CA VAL A 192 -16.31 -21.63 7.11
C VAL A 192 -17.80 -21.31 7.05
N ASN A 193 -18.42 -21.49 5.89
CA ASN A 193 -19.83 -21.15 5.65
C ASN A 193 -20.22 -19.72 6.09
N GLY A 194 -19.31 -18.76 5.90
CA GLY A 194 -19.46 -17.35 6.31
C GLY A 194 -19.17 -17.06 7.79
N ALA A 195 -19.10 -18.07 8.65
CA ALA A 195 -18.80 -17.94 10.08
C ALA A 195 -17.30 -18.10 10.37
N TRP A 196 -16.80 -17.44 11.43
CA TRP A 196 -15.42 -17.58 11.89
C TRP A 196 -15.30 -18.70 12.92
N THR A 197 -14.59 -19.78 12.57
CA THR A 197 -14.42 -20.99 13.37
C THR A 197 -12.95 -21.31 13.62
N PRO A 198 -12.53 -21.76 14.82
CA PRO A 198 -11.17 -22.28 15.01
C PRO A 198 -10.91 -23.48 14.09
N PRO A 199 -9.75 -23.57 13.40
CA PRO A 199 -9.43 -24.69 12.52
C PRO A 199 -8.95 -25.92 13.31
N GLY A 200 -9.87 -26.53 14.06
CA GLY A 200 -9.62 -27.71 14.90
C GLY A 200 -8.96 -27.39 16.26
N GLU A 201 -8.50 -28.45 16.96
CA GLU A 201 -7.79 -28.36 18.25
C GLU A 201 -6.33 -27.87 18.11
N CYS A 202 -6.06 -26.94 17.19
CA CYS A 202 -4.76 -26.28 17.14
C CYS A 202 -4.68 -25.23 18.25
N GLU A 203 -4.26 -25.67 19.45
CA GLU A 203 -3.50 -24.82 20.37
C GLU A 203 -2.22 -24.39 19.64
N LEU A 204 -2.29 -23.26 18.93
CA LEU A 204 -1.11 -22.66 18.34
C LEU A 204 -0.14 -22.28 19.47
N MET A 205 1.11 -22.71 19.30
CA MET A 205 2.17 -22.53 20.29
C MET A 205 2.20 -21.07 20.76
N CYS A 206 2.01 -20.88 22.07
CA CYS A 206 1.73 -19.56 22.64
C CYS A 206 2.81 -18.55 22.21
N PRO A 207 2.46 -17.42 21.59
CA PRO A 207 3.39 -16.32 21.47
C PRO A 207 3.76 -15.83 22.88
N THR A 208 5.04 -15.53 23.07
CA THR A 208 5.71 -15.43 24.38
C THR A 208 5.39 -14.14 25.13
N ILE A 209 4.10 -13.83 25.33
CA ILE A 209 3.64 -12.74 26.21
C ILE A 209 3.76 -13.18 27.68
N ILE A 210 4.98 -13.46 28.13
CA ILE A 210 5.30 -13.82 29.52
C ILE A 210 5.21 -12.57 30.43
N HIS A 211 5.25 -11.37 29.84
CA HIS A 211 5.28 -10.10 30.56
C HIS A 211 4.15 -9.16 30.10
N PRO A 212 3.63 -8.29 30.99
CA PRO A 212 2.63 -7.29 30.61
C PRO A 212 3.16 -6.32 29.56
N MET A 213 2.44 -6.15 28.45
CA MET A 213 2.82 -5.22 27.38
C MET A 213 2.50 -3.78 27.77
N LYS A 214 3.49 -2.90 27.75
CA LYS A 214 3.33 -1.46 27.98
C LYS A 214 2.79 -0.76 26.72
N PRO A 215 2.18 0.44 26.85
CA PRO A 215 1.83 1.27 25.71
C PRO A 215 3.03 1.49 24.77
N GLY A 216 2.83 1.28 23.47
CA GLY A 216 3.86 1.35 22.44
C GLY A 216 4.73 0.09 22.28
N GLU A 217 4.62 -0.90 23.16
CA GLU A 217 5.39 -2.13 23.09
C GLU A 217 4.93 -3.03 21.93
N ARG A 218 5.90 -3.70 21.29
CA ARG A 218 5.71 -4.56 20.12
C ARG A 218 6.20 -5.96 20.42
N ILE A 219 5.43 -6.97 20.03
CA ILE A 219 5.87 -8.36 20.00
C ILE A 219 5.95 -8.77 18.52
N ALA A 220 7.16 -9.10 18.09
CA ALA A 220 7.47 -9.56 16.74
C ALA A 220 7.45 -11.09 16.66
N ASP A 221 7.36 -11.59 15.43
CA ASP A 221 7.70 -12.97 15.05
C ASP A 221 6.95 -14.09 15.78
N SER A 222 5.66 -13.88 16.04
CA SER A 222 4.75 -14.99 16.37
C SER A 222 4.52 -15.84 15.12
N VAL A 223 5.15 -17.01 15.05
CA VAL A 223 5.06 -17.94 13.91
C VAL A 223 3.82 -18.82 14.03
N ILE A 224 2.96 -18.78 13.00
CA ILE A 224 1.77 -19.62 12.91
C ILE A 224 1.92 -20.61 11.76
N GLN A 225 1.75 -21.90 12.04
CA GLN A 225 1.60 -22.96 11.04
C GLN A 225 0.11 -23.20 10.77
N ILE A 226 -0.28 -23.31 9.49
CA ILE A 226 -1.70 -23.40 9.10
C ILE A 226 -1.91 -24.64 8.23
N PRO A 227 -2.78 -25.58 8.65
CA PRO A 227 -2.84 -26.92 8.06
C PRO A 227 -3.67 -27.03 6.78
N ARG A 228 -4.47 -26.01 6.42
CA ARG A 228 -5.44 -26.09 5.31
C ARG A 228 -5.55 -24.78 4.53
N PRO A 229 -6.03 -24.81 3.27
CA PRO A 229 -6.37 -23.60 2.54
C PRO A 229 -7.67 -22.97 3.05
N GLY A 230 -7.82 -21.66 2.82
CA GLY A 230 -9.05 -20.92 3.10
C GLY A 230 -8.78 -19.49 3.57
N LEU A 231 -9.85 -18.77 3.87
CA LEU A 231 -9.78 -17.41 4.41
C LEU A 231 -9.64 -17.47 5.94
N TYR A 232 -8.69 -16.74 6.49
CA TYR A 232 -8.31 -16.75 7.90
C TYR A 232 -8.26 -15.33 8.48
N ARG A 233 -8.34 -15.25 9.82
CA ARG A 233 -7.96 -14.08 10.62
C ARG A 233 -7.37 -14.55 11.94
N LEU A 234 -6.65 -13.67 12.62
CA LEU A 234 -6.24 -13.87 14.01
C LEU A 234 -7.19 -13.13 14.94
N MET A 235 -7.37 -13.68 16.14
CA MET A 235 -8.06 -13.09 17.26
C MET A 235 -7.12 -13.18 18.47
N LEU A 236 -6.85 -12.07 19.15
CA LEU A 236 -6.18 -12.06 20.45
C LEU A 236 -7.20 -11.68 21.52
N ARG A 237 -7.42 -12.57 22.49
CA ARG A 237 -8.12 -12.22 23.74
C ARG A 237 -7.12 -11.76 24.78
N TYR A 238 -7.41 -10.71 25.56
CA TYR A 238 -6.51 -10.16 26.58
C TYR A 238 -7.25 -9.44 27.71
N MET A 239 -6.52 -9.03 28.75
CA MET A 239 -7.03 -8.16 29.82
C MET A 239 -6.24 -6.85 29.90
N THR A 240 -6.90 -5.74 30.30
CA THR A 240 -6.18 -4.50 30.66
C THR A 240 -6.09 -4.30 32.17
N ALA A 241 -4.99 -3.68 32.61
CA ALA A 241 -4.85 -3.10 33.93
C ALA A 241 -5.61 -1.76 33.96
N GLY A 242 -6.93 -1.80 34.11
CA GLY A 242 -7.74 -0.59 34.22
C GLY A 242 -7.25 0.32 35.35
N ARG A 243 -7.33 1.64 35.17
CA ARG A 243 -6.93 2.64 36.19
C ARG A 243 -7.72 2.56 37.50
N ASP A 244 -8.83 1.83 37.49
CA ASP A 244 -9.69 1.50 38.63
C ASP A 244 -9.33 0.16 39.31
N GLY A 245 -8.30 -0.54 38.84
CA GLY A 245 -7.89 -1.85 39.35
C GLY A 245 -8.76 -3.02 38.86
N ILE A 246 -9.76 -2.76 38.00
CA ILE A 246 -10.67 -3.79 37.50
C ILE A 246 -10.15 -4.32 36.16
N ALA A 247 -9.71 -5.58 36.17
CA ALA A 247 -9.36 -6.30 34.95
C ALA A 247 -10.60 -6.54 34.08
N ARG A 248 -10.56 -6.06 32.85
CA ARG A 248 -11.62 -6.24 31.84
C ARG A 248 -11.10 -7.05 30.67
N HIS A 249 -11.93 -7.90 30.09
CA HIS A 249 -11.57 -8.74 28.95
C HIS A 249 -11.89 -8.04 27.63
N PHE A 250 -10.98 -8.17 26.65
CA PHE A 250 -11.11 -7.59 25.33
C PHE A 250 -10.63 -8.56 24.25
N GLU A 251 -11.07 -8.29 23.02
CA GLU A 251 -10.66 -9.02 21.83
C GLU A 251 -10.17 -8.03 20.77
N SER A 252 -9.04 -8.34 20.15
CA SER A 252 -8.52 -7.66 18.96
C SER A 252 -8.43 -8.66 17.81
N TYR A 253 -8.58 -8.18 16.58
CA TYR A 253 -8.57 -9.01 15.38
C TYR A 253 -7.53 -8.49 14.38
N SER A 254 -6.92 -9.40 13.61
CA SER A 254 -6.08 -9.01 12.47
C SER A 254 -6.91 -8.63 11.25
N ASN A 255 -6.24 -8.10 10.22
CA ASN A 255 -6.77 -8.18 8.86
C ASN A 255 -7.10 -9.64 8.48
N GLU A 256 -8.07 -9.82 7.57
CA GLU A 256 -8.29 -11.12 6.93
C GLU A 256 -7.07 -11.45 6.04
N PHE A 257 -6.72 -12.72 5.92
CA PHE A 257 -5.68 -13.23 5.03
C PHE A 257 -6.03 -14.61 4.51
N ASN A 258 -5.73 -14.90 3.25
CA ASN A 258 -6.04 -16.16 2.60
C ASN A 258 -4.82 -17.08 2.60
N ILE A 259 -5.03 -18.35 2.93
CA ILE A 259 -4.05 -19.41 2.75
C ILE A 259 -4.42 -20.18 1.49
N VAL A 260 -3.57 -20.10 0.48
CA VAL A 260 -3.76 -20.85 -0.76
C VAL A 260 -3.08 -22.21 -0.65
N GLY A 261 -3.75 -23.25 -1.11
CA GLY A 261 -3.20 -24.60 -1.17
C GLY A 261 -2.11 -24.67 -2.24
N LEU A 262 -0.92 -25.17 -1.87
CA LEU A 262 0.15 -25.46 -2.82
C LEU A 262 -0.15 -26.73 -3.59
N ARG A 263 -1.17 -26.64 -4.45
CA ARG A 263 -1.34 -27.36 -5.71
C ARG A 263 -2.72 -27.02 -6.28
N ARG A 264 -2.70 -26.22 -7.34
CA ARG A 264 -3.42 -26.58 -8.55
C ARG A 264 -2.42 -26.44 -9.68
N ASP A 265 -2.32 -27.47 -10.53
CA ASP A 265 -1.60 -27.35 -11.80
C ASP A 265 -2.31 -26.36 -12.74
N SER A 266 -3.55 -25.95 -12.40
CA SER A 266 -4.26 -24.85 -13.05
C SER A 266 -5.05 -23.90 -12.13
N ALA A 267 -4.97 -22.60 -12.41
CA ALA A 267 -5.83 -21.55 -11.87
C ALA A 267 -7.10 -21.39 -12.72
N ARG A 268 -8.00 -20.48 -12.34
CA ARG A 268 -9.20 -20.11 -13.11
C ARG A 268 -9.22 -18.61 -13.34
N LEU A 269 -9.96 -18.18 -14.36
CA LEU A 269 -10.27 -16.76 -14.54
C LEU A 269 -11.11 -16.26 -13.35
N ASP A 270 -10.93 -14.98 -13.02
CA ASP A 270 -11.61 -14.23 -11.97
C ASP A 270 -11.39 -14.75 -10.52
N GLU A 271 -10.80 -15.95 -10.35
CA GLU A 271 -10.26 -16.45 -9.07
C GLU A 271 -8.82 -15.91 -8.87
N GLU A 272 -8.52 -15.35 -7.69
CA GLU A 272 -7.14 -15.01 -7.33
C GLU A 272 -6.35 -16.27 -6.94
N PHE A 273 -5.11 -16.37 -7.40
CA PHE A 273 -4.17 -17.45 -7.09
C PHE A 273 -2.80 -16.87 -6.75
N ALA A 274 -1.94 -17.67 -6.11
CA ALA A 274 -0.59 -17.23 -5.80
C ALA A 274 0.46 -18.17 -6.40
N LEU A 275 1.58 -17.60 -6.81
CA LEU A 275 2.77 -18.29 -7.28
C LEU A 275 3.93 -18.02 -6.33
N ARG A 276 4.66 -19.06 -5.92
CA ARG A 276 6.01 -18.94 -5.35
C ARG A 276 7.01 -18.62 -6.46
N LEU A 277 8.16 -18.07 -6.08
CA LEU A 277 9.26 -17.86 -7.03
C LEU A 277 9.65 -19.18 -7.71
N GLY A 278 9.68 -19.19 -9.05
CA GLY A 278 9.94 -20.37 -9.88
C GLY A 278 8.72 -21.27 -10.14
N GLU A 279 7.57 -21.01 -9.51
CA GLU A 279 6.34 -21.79 -9.70
C GLU A 279 5.64 -21.43 -11.01
N GLN A 280 5.06 -22.45 -11.66
CA GLN A 280 4.32 -22.37 -12.91
C GLN A 280 2.86 -22.79 -12.70
N ILE A 281 1.92 -22.13 -13.38
CA ILE A 281 0.51 -22.50 -13.38
C ILE A 281 -0.13 -22.26 -14.75
N SER A 282 -1.03 -23.15 -15.17
CA SER A 282 -1.86 -22.94 -16.37
C SER A 282 -3.21 -22.32 -16.00
N LEU A 283 -3.85 -21.53 -16.86
CA LEU A 283 -5.21 -21.04 -16.60
C LEU A 283 -6.23 -21.98 -17.26
N SER A 284 -7.06 -22.62 -16.44
CA SER A 284 -8.05 -23.63 -16.87
C SER A 284 -8.97 -23.09 -17.96
N GLY A 285 -9.05 -23.80 -19.09
CA GLY A 285 -9.86 -23.38 -20.25
C GLY A 285 -9.20 -22.33 -21.15
N THR A 286 -7.89 -22.10 -20.98
CA THR A 286 -7.11 -21.14 -21.79
C THR A 286 -5.74 -21.73 -22.14
N ASP A 287 -5.07 -21.14 -23.13
CA ASP A 287 -3.67 -21.44 -23.47
C ASP A 287 -2.66 -20.59 -22.67
N LEU A 288 -3.08 -19.92 -21.57
CA LEU A 288 -2.18 -19.15 -20.72
C LEU A 288 -1.47 -20.04 -19.71
N THR A 289 -0.15 -19.87 -19.66
CA THR A 289 0.76 -20.42 -18.65
C THR A 289 1.55 -19.28 -18.04
N LEU A 290 1.54 -19.18 -16.72
CA LEU A 290 2.22 -18.13 -15.97
C LEU A 290 3.36 -18.71 -15.13
N VAL A 291 4.48 -17.99 -15.03
CA VAL A 291 5.64 -18.36 -14.21
C VAL A 291 6.13 -17.15 -13.43
N PHE A 292 6.23 -17.21 -12.11
CA PHE A 292 6.83 -16.13 -11.34
C PHE A 292 8.36 -16.24 -11.41
N GLN A 293 9.00 -15.38 -12.22
CA GLN A 293 10.40 -15.53 -12.62
C GLN A 293 11.39 -14.84 -11.66
N ASP A 294 11.11 -13.61 -11.22
CA ASP A 294 11.99 -12.89 -10.28
C ASP A 294 11.27 -11.74 -9.54
N VAL A 295 11.84 -11.30 -8.41
CA VAL A 295 11.61 -9.97 -7.85
C VAL A 295 12.77 -9.07 -8.26
N THR A 296 12.48 -8.15 -9.18
CA THR A 296 13.47 -7.25 -9.81
C THR A 296 13.67 -5.94 -9.04
N GLU A 297 12.70 -5.56 -8.21
CA GLU A 297 12.77 -4.43 -7.29
C GLU A 297 11.90 -4.74 -6.08
N ASP A 298 12.37 -4.45 -4.87
CA ASP A 298 11.50 -4.28 -3.71
C ASP A 298 11.94 -3.07 -2.89
N SER A 299 11.28 -1.94 -3.16
CA SER A 299 11.47 -0.66 -2.48
C SER A 299 10.30 -0.31 -1.56
N ARG A 300 9.36 -1.25 -1.34
CA ARG A 300 8.15 -1.03 -0.52
C ARG A 300 8.51 -0.57 0.89
N CYS A 301 7.80 0.43 1.39
CA CYS A 301 8.07 1.00 2.71
C CYS A 301 7.96 -0.08 3.80
N PRO A 302 9.03 -0.42 4.54
CA PRO A 302 8.96 -1.50 5.53
C PRO A 302 7.95 -1.23 6.64
N ASP A 303 7.29 -2.27 7.14
CA ASP A 303 6.39 -2.14 8.28
C ASP A 303 7.16 -1.64 9.52
N GLY A 304 6.58 -0.65 10.19
CA GLY A 304 7.23 0.13 11.25
C GLY A 304 8.12 1.29 10.78
N ALA A 305 8.40 1.46 9.48
CA ALA A 305 9.19 2.59 8.97
C ALA A 305 8.32 3.81 8.67
N VAL A 306 8.93 5.00 8.71
CA VAL A 306 8.31 6.27 8.28
C VAL A 306 8.89 6.64 6.93
N CYS A 307 8.15 6.38 5.86
CA CYS A 307 8.58 6.66 4.48
C CYS A 307 7.80 7.84 3.89
N VAL A 308 8.50 8.67 3.11
CA VAL A 308 7.89 9.77 2.33
C VAL A 308 7.12 9.24 1.10
N TRP A 309 7.42 8.02 0.67
CA TRP A 309 6.76 7.32 -0.44
C TRP A 309 6.50 5.87 -0.04
N ALA A 310 5.39 5.30 -0.53
CA ALA A 310 4.97 3.93 -0.22
C ALA A 310 5.92 2.84 -0.78
N GLY A 311 6.80 3.18 -1.71
CA GLY A 311 7.70 2.24 -2.36
C GLY A 311 7.01 1.36 -3.40
N ASN A 312 7.76 0.45 -4.03
CA ASN A 312 7.24 -0.43 -5.08
C ASN A 312 7.89 -1.82 -5.06
N GLY A 313 7.07 -2.87 -5.15
CA GLY A 313 7.52 -4.21 -5.46
C GLY A 313 7.33 -4.46 -6.96
N ARG A 314 8.39 -4.83 -7.69
CA ARG A 314 8.31 -5.17 -9.12
C ARG A 314 8.70 -6.62 -9.36
N ILE A 315 7.72 -7.42 -9.74
CA ILE A 315 7.94 -8.79 -10.19
C ILE A 315 8.25 -8.83 -11.67
N GLN A 316 8.96 -9.88 -12.07
CA GLN A 316 9.05 -10.37 -13.43
C GLN A 316 8.20 -11.65 -13.54
N LEU A 317 7.26 -11.64 -14.49
CA LEU A 317 6.31 -12.72 -14.73
C LEU A 317 6.52 -13.25 -16.16
N GLY A 318 6.73 -14.55 -16.30
CA GLY A 318 6.63 -15.25 -17.58
C GLY A 318 5.16 -15.45 -17.93
N VAL A 319 4.78 -15.13 -19.16
CA VAL A 319 3.44 -15.33 -19.74
C VAL A 319 3.65 -16.05 -21.07
N ASN A 320 3.35 -17.35 -21.09
CA ASN A 320 3.73 -18.27 -22.16
C ASN A 320 5.24 -18.19 -22.47
N GLN A 321 5.60 -17.67 -23.64
CA GLN A 321 6.98 -17.50 -24.11
C GLN A 321 7.51 -16.06 -23.93
N SER A 322 6.68 -15.16 -23.40
CA SER A 322 7.03 -13.76 -23.15
C SER A 322 7.34 -13.52 -21.68
N THR A 323 8.08 -12.46 -21.39
CA THR A 323 8.34 -11.99 -20.03
C THR A 323 7.84 -10.56 -19.89
N VAL A 324 7.09 -10.30 -18.82
CA VAL A 324 6.51 -9.00 -18.50
C VAL A 324 6.88 -8.59 -17.08
N LYS A 325 6.66 -7.32 -16.74
CA LYS A 325 6.89 -6.78 -15.39
C LYS A 325 5.59 -6.23 -14.85
N LEU A 326 5.28 -6.57 -13.60
CA LEU A 326 4.12 -6.06 -12.87
C LEU A 326 4.58 -5.45 -11.55
N ASN A 327 3.86 -4.42 -11.12
CA ASN A 327 4.23 -3.57 -9.99
C ASN A 327 3.12 -3.58 -8.92
N THR A 328 3.47 -3.38 -7.65
CA THR A 328 2.46 -3.23 -6.58
C THR A 328 1.87 -1.82 -6.53
N THR A 329 2.68 -0.79 -6.81
CA THR A 329 2.34 0.60 -6.49
C THR A 329 2.43 1.52 -7.71
N LEU A 330 3.47 1.35 -8.52
CA LEU A 330 3.67 2.04 -9.80
C LEU A 330 2.93 1.31 -10.93
N GLU A 331 2.87 1.90 -12.12
CA GLU A 331 2.38 1.21 -13.32
C GLU A 331 3.52 0.52 -14.10
N PRO A 332 3.23 -0.54 -14.87
CA PRO A 332 1.97 -1.26 -14.93
C PRO A 332 1.73 -2.15 -13.70
N LYS A 333 0.55 -2.07 -13.08
CA LYS A 333 0.03 -3.06 -12.12
C LYS A 333 -0.67 -4.22 -12.79
N GLN A 334 -1.13 -3.98 -14.01
CA GLN A 334 -1.83 -4.89 -14.89
C GLN A 334 -1.29 -4.76 -16.31
N ILE A 335 -1.28 -5.86 -17.05
CA ILE A 335 -1.04 -5.87 -18.49
C ILE A 335 -2.18 -6.59 -19.22
N ILE A 336 -2.33 -6.30 -20.51
CA ILE A 336 -3.17 -7.09 -21.41
C ILE A 336 -2.27 -8.05 -22.20
N PHE A 337 -2.64 -9.33 -22.26
CA PHE A 337 -1.97 -10.35 -23.06
C PHE A 337 -3.01 -11.18 -23.81
N GLY A 338 -3.13 -10.95 -25.12
CA GLY A 338 -4.27 -11.46 -25.90
C GLY A 338 -5.59 -10.95 -25.30
N ASN A 339 -6.53 -11.86 -25.08
CA ASN A 339 -7.87 -11.56 -24.56
C ASN A 339 -7.93 -11.54 -23.02
N TYR A 340 -6.80 -11.36 -22.33
CA TYR A 340 -6.71 -11.48 -20.88
C TYR A 340 -6.01 -10.30 -20.22
N ALA A 341 -6.57 -9.85 -19.11
CA ALA A 341 -5.97 -8.87 -18.22
C ALA A 341 -5.31 -9.60 -17.04
N ILE A 342 -3.98 -9.47 -16.90
CA ILE A 342 -3.19 -10.12 -15.85
C ILE A 342 -2.73 -9.03 -14.88
N ARG A 343 -3.16 -9.11 -13.61
CA ARG A 343 -2.90 -8.09 -12.58
C ARG A 343 -2.17 -8.67 -11.38
N LEU A 344 -1.22 -7.91 -10.84
CA LEU A 344 -0.60 -8.17 -9.54
C LEU A 344 -1.46 -7.55 -8.44
N ASN A 345 -1.98 -8.40 -7.54
CA ASN A 345 -2.83 -7.97 -6.43
C ASN A 345 -1.98 -7.67 -5.19
N SER A 346 -1.00 -8.54 -4.89
CA SER A 346 -0.04 -8.33 -3.81
C SER A 346 1.25 -9.12 -4.02
N LEU A 347 2.30 -8.71 -3.30
CA LEU A 347 3.54 -9.45 -3.18
C LEU A 347 3.77 -9.72 -1.69
N SER A 348 3.88 -10.99 -1.30
CA SER A 348 4.19 -11.42 0.07
C SER A 348 5.63 -11.94 0.13
N PRO A 349 6.35 -11.83 1.26
CA PRO A 349 5.99 -11.03 2.43
C PRO A 349 6.13 -9.51 2.14
N TYR A 350 5.49 -8.69 2.96
CA TYR A 350 5.77 -7.26 3.02
C TYR A 350 7.09 -6.99 3.79
N PRO A 351 7.90 -5.97 3.45
CA PRO A 351 9.18 -5.74 4.11
C PRO A 351 9.02 -5.32 5.58
N MET A 352 10.05 -5.56 6.40
CA MET A 352 10.11 -5.17 7.81
C MET A 352 11.52 -4.65 8.12
N ILE A 353 11.66 -3.65 9.00
CA ILE A 353 12.94 -2.94 9.25
C ILE A 353 14.10 -3.90 9.53
N ASP A 354 13.90 -4.89 10.40
CA ASP A 354 14.97 -5.77 10.89
C ASP A 354 15.00 -7.15 10.21
N ARG A 355 14.22 -7.37 9.14
CA ARG A 355 14.13 -8.66 8.45
C ARG A 355 14.67 -8.61 7.02
N ARG A 356 15.83 -9.24 6.82
CA ARG A 356 16.34 -9.55 5.47
C ARG A 356 15.50 -10.65 4.82
N MET A 357 14.71 -10.28 3.81
CA MET A 357 13.96 -11.24 2.99
C MET A 357 14.87 -11.97 2.01
N ARG A 358 14.63 -13.27 1.82
CA ARG A 358 15.26 -14.09 0.76
C ARG A 358 14.34 -14.19 -0.45
N LYS A 359 14.90 -14.35 -1.66
CA LYS A 359 14.09 -14.33 -2.90
C LYS A 359 13.08 -15.48 -2.95
N GLU A 360 13.44 -16.63 -2.39
CA GLU A 360 12.64 -17.86 -2.37
C GLU A 360 11.45 -17.77 -1.41
N GLU A 361 11.40 -16.74 -0.56
CA GLU A 361 10.26 -16.47 0.34
C GLU A 361 9.15 -15.67 -0.36
N TYR A 362 9.39 -15.12 -1.54
CA TYR A 362 8.39 -14.32 -2.25
C TYR A 362 7.26 -15.18 -2.84
N VAL A 363 6.06 -14.63 -2.72
CA VAL A 363 4.81 -15.16 -3.26
C VAL A 363 4.06 -14.01 -3.94
N ALA A 364 3.85 -14.11 -5.25
CA ALA A 364 3.08 -13.15 -6.03
C ALA A 364 1.61 -13.60 -6.09
N ALA A 365 0.69 -12.75 -5.67
CA ALA A 365 -0.75 -12.99 -5.71
C ALA A 365 -1.34 -12.29 -6.94
N LEU A 366 -1.91 -13.08 -7.85
CA LEU A 366 -2.29 -12.68 -9.20
C LEU A 366 -3.77 -12.96 -9.45
N VAL A 367 -4.41 -12.13 -10.27
CA VAL A 367 -5.70 -12.46 -10.88
C VAL A 367 -5.59 -12.31 -12.39
N VAL A 368 -6.29 -13.19 -13.12
CA VAL A 368 -6.46 -13.11 -14.57
C VAL A 368 -7.95 -12.98 -14.86
N THR A 369 -8.35 -11.95 -15.60
CA THR A 369 -9.72 -11.74 -16.03
C THR A 369 -9.78 -11.69 -17.56
N ALA A 370 -10.96 -11.81 -18.15
CA ALA A 370 -11.12 -11.46 -19.56
C ALA A 370 -10.80 -9.96 -19.77
N ALA A 371 -10.03 -9.64 -20.80
CA ALA A 371 -9.86 -8.26 -21.25
C ALA A 371 -11.10 -7.85 -22.06
N LEU A 372 -11.72 -6.72 -21.71
CA LEU A 372 -12.80 -6.16 -22.51
C LEU A 372 -12.22 -5.64 -23.84
N THR A 373 -12.50 -6.34 -24.93
CA THR A 373 -12.25 -5.82 -26.28
C THR A 373 -13.30 -4.78 -26.60
N THR A 374 -12.91 -3.51 -26.67
CA THR A 374 -13.71 -2.48 -27.32
C THR A 374 -13.65 -2.70 -28.83
N ASP A 375 -14.55 -3.54 -29.35
CA ASP A 375 -14.76 -3.70 -30.79
C ASP A 375 -15.30 -2.39 -31.36
N SER A 376 -14.39 -1.59 -31.94
CA SER A 376 -14.73 -0.45 -32.78
C SER A 376 -15.17 -0.96 -34.16
N HIS A 377 -16.48 -1.10 -34.34
CA HIS A 377 -17.14 -1.31 -35.64
C HIS A 377 -17.44 0.02 -36.35
#